data_AF-A0A292QK20-F1
#
_entry.id   AF-A0A292QK20-F1
#
_cell.length_a   1.000
_cell.length_b   1.000
_cell.length_c   1.000
_cell.angle_alpha   90.00
_cell.angle_beta   90.00
_cell.angle_gamma   90.00
#
_symmetry.space_group_name_H-M   'P 1'
#
loop_
_entity.id
_entity.type
_entity.pdbx_description
1 polymer ?
#
loop_
_entity_poly.entity_id
_entity_poly.type
_entity_poly.pdbx_seq_one_letter_code
_entity_poly.pdbx_strand_id
1 'polypeptide(L)'
;MANVSNNKVTMPSDKDYIVVLITTENYIIKGKLYLPENSVVKNPTNENLLFYTLNCGNMFISLHDCTIMNKTSVEFKPEEVDYYNINLNIVHSCQIMKDEV
;
A
#
# COMPACT_ATOMS: atom_id res chain seq x y z
N MET A 1 38.68 -6.92 -8.43
CA MET A 1 37.63 -5.95 -8.77
C MET A 1 36.32 -6.70 -8.82
N ALA A 2 35.50 -6.62 -7.76
CA ALA A 2 34.26 -7.35 -7.65
C ALA A 2 33.16 -6.63 -8.45
N ASN A 3 32.51 -7.35 -9.35
CA ASN A 3 31.40 -6.88 -10.17
C ASN A 3 30.22 -6.53 -9.27
N VAL A 4 29.85 -5.25 -9.25
CA VAL A 4 28.61 -4.77 -8.65
C VAL A 4 27.46 -5.18 -9.58
N SER A 5 26.75 -6.24 -9.21
CA SER A 5 25.50 -6.61 -9.86
C SER A 5 24.46 -5.54 -9.52
N ASN A 6 24.25 -4.62 -10.47
CA ASN A 6 23.09 -3.74 -10.49
C ASN A 6 21.83 -4.60 -10.59
N ASN A 7 21.27 -4.98 -9.43
CA ASN A 7 19.90 -5.44 -9.34
C ASN A 7 18.99 -4.26 -9.68
N LYS A 8 18.77 -4.04 -10.98
CA LYS A 8 17.62 -3.28 -11.44
C LYS A 8 16.40 -4.09 -10.99
N VAL A 9 15.80 -3.67 -9.88
CA VAL A 9 14.45 -4.04 -9.50
C VAL A 9 13.56 -3.46 -10.57
N THR A 10 13.32 -4.24 -11.63
CA THR A 10 12.39 -3.87 -12.69
C THR A 10 11.00 -4.02 -12.10
N MET A 11 10.37 -2.90 -11.75
CA MET A 11 8.97 -2.90 -11.32
C MET A 11 8.11 -3.33 -12.51
N PRO A 12 7.21 -4.32 -12.32
CA PRO A 12 6.43 -4.84 -13.42
C PRO A 12 5.37 -3.83 -13.87
N SER A 13 5.19 -3.72 -15.18
CA SER A 13 4.32 -2.74 -15.83
C SER A 13 2.97 -3.35 -16.18
N ASP A 14 1.92 -2.55 -15.95
CA ASP A 14 0.50 -2.72 -16.28
C ASP A 14 -0.35 -3.52 -15.25
N LYS A 15 -0.59 -2.85 -14.10
CA LYS A 15 -1.53 -3.16 -12.99
C LYS A 15 -1.12 -4.25 -11.98
N ASP A 16 0.14 -4.27 -11.57
CA ASP A 16 0.60 -5.10 -10.43
C ASP A 16 0.39 -4.44 -9.05
N TYR A 17 -0.20 -3.25 -9.03
CA TYR A 17 -0.57 -2.55 -7.82
C TYR A 17 -2.03 -2.12 -7.85
N ILE A 18 -2.58 -1.96 -6.66
CA ILE A 18 -3.87 -1.32 -6.43
C ILE A 18 -3.65 -0.08 -5.58
N VAL A 19 -4.48 0.94 -5.79
CA VAL A 19 -4.50 2.10 -4.90
C VAL A 19 -5.40 1.77 -3.73
N VAL A 20 -4.88 1.90 -2.51
CA VAL A 20 -5.65 1.70 -1.29
C VAL A 20 -5.76 2.99 -0.50
N LEU A 21 -6.89 3.14 0.17
CA LEU A 21 -7.14 4.15 1.19
C LEU A 21 -7.24 3.45 2.53
N ILE A 22 -6.29 3.74 3.42
CA ILE A 22 -6.23 3.20 4.77
C ILE A 22 -6.56 4.30 5.76
N THR A 23 -7.43 3.99 6.72
CA THR A 23 -7.69 4.89 7.85
C THR A 23 -7.22 4.28 9.15
N THR A 24 -6.60 5.10 9.98
CA THR A 24 -6.20 4.81 11.36
C THR A 24 -6.92 5.80 12.28
N GLU A 25 -6.65 5.77 13.59
CA GLU A 25 -7.20 6.78 14.52
C GLU A 25 -6.89 8.21 14.04
N ASN A 26 -5.61 8.50 13.74
CA ASN A 26 -5.14 9.87 13.47
C ASN A 26 -4.91 10.17 11.99
N TYR A 27 -4.75 9.14 11.15
CA TYR A 27 -4.29 9.33 9.77
C TYR A 27 -5.24 8.73 8.75
N ILE A 28 -5.26 9.36 7.58
CA ILE A 28 -5.79 8.84 6.32
C ILE A 28 -4.61 8.71 5.37
N ILE A 29 -4.38 7.51 4.86
CA ILE A 29 -3.21 7.17 4.05
C ILE A 29 -3.71 6.64 2.73
N LYS A 30 -3.37 7.30 1.63
CA LYS A 30 -3.58 6.80 0.27
C LYS A 30 -2.23 6.30 -0.25
N GLY A 31 -2.18 5.12 -0.85
CA GLY A 31 -0.93 4.60 -1.41
C GLY A 31 -1.13 3.43 -2.34
N LYS A 32 -0.07 3.05 -3.05
CA LYS A 32 -0.04 1.89 -3.95
C LYS A 32 0.41 0.66 -3.18
N LEU A 33 -0.40 -0.38 -3.23
CA LEU A 33 -0.08 -1.70 -2.68
C LEU A 33 0.18 -2.66 -3.83
N TYR A 34 1.42 -3.14 -3.93
CA TYR A 34 1.81 -4.13 -4.92
C TYR A 34 1.36 -5.52 -4.49
N LEU A 35 0.66 -6.21 -5.38
CA LEU A 35 0.24 -7.57 -5.13
C LEU A 35 1.39 -8.53 -5.48
N PRO A 36 1.53 -9.67 -4.77
CA PRO A 36 2.52 -10.67 -5.12
C PRO A 36 2.28 -11.19 -6.55
N GLU A 37 3.35 -11.42 -7.32
CA GLU A 37 3.32 -11.89 -8.72
C GLU A 37 2.52 -13.21 -8.92
N ASN A 38 2.28 -13.98 -7.85
CA ASN A 38 1.50 -15.22 -7.86
C ASN A 38 0.11 -15.11 -7.20
N SER A 39 -0.46 -13.90 -7.15
CA SER A 39 -1.86 -13.72 -6.75
C SER A 39 -2.79 -14.44 -7.73
N VAL A 40 -3.20 -15.67 -7.38
CA VAL A 40 -4.19 -16.47 -8.14
C VAL A 40 -5.54 -15.73 -8.26
N VAL A 41 -5.76 -14.70 -7.44
CA VAL A 41 -6.95 -13.86 -7.44
C VAL A 41 -6.79 -12.76 -8.48
N LYS A 42 -7.37 -12.99 -9.66
CA LYS A 42 -7.44 -12.02 -10.76
C LYS A 42 -8.28 -10.76 -10.45
N ASN A 43 -9.07 -10.78 -9.37
CA ASN A 43 -9.97 -9.70 -8.95
C ASN A 43 -9.84 -9.45 -7.44
N PRO A 44 -8.88 -8.63 -6.99
CA PRO A 44 -8.76 -8.26 -5.58
C PRO A 44 -10.04 -7.54 -5.11
N THR A 45 -10.69 -8.07 -4.07
CA THR A 45 -11.76 -7.38 -3.32
C THR A 45 -11.19 -6.84 -2.01
N ASN A 46 -11.86 -5.87 -1.39
CA ASN A 46 -11.44 -5.31 -0.10
C ASN A 46 -11.23 -6.40 0.97
N GLU A 47 -12.12 -7.40 0.99
CA GLU A 47 -12.02 -8.54 1.90
C GLU A 47 -10.80 -9.41 1.59
N ASN A 48 -10.59 -9.77 0.32
CA ASN A 48 -9.48 -10.63 -0.09
C ASN A 48 -8.12 -10.00 0.23
N LEU A 49 -7.98 -8.68 0.17
CA LEU A 49 -6.72 -8.00 0.49
C LEU A 49 -6.33 -8.03 1.95
N LEU A 50 -7.32 -7.80 2.82
CA LEU A 50 -7.11 -7.92 4.25
C LEU A 50 -6.76 -9.38 4.59
N PHE A 51 -7.45 -10.34 3.97
CA PHE A 51 -7.11 -11.75 4.07
C PHE A 51 -5.69 -12.06 3.57
N TYR A 52 -5.25 -11.56 2.42
CA TYR A 52 -3.88 -11.82 1.93
C TYR A 52 -2.82 -11.31 2.89
N THR A 53 -3.00 -10.09 3.37
CA THR A 53 -2.02 -9.49 4.28
C THR A 53 -1.99 -10.24 5.63
N LEU A 54 -3.16 -10.56 6.18
CA LEU A 54 -3.29 -11.26 7.46
C LEU A 54 -2.86 -12.72 7.38
N ASN A 55 -3.16 -13.43 6.28
CA ASN A 55 -2.83 -14.85 6.11
C ASN A 55 -1.35 -15.12 5.86
N CYS A 56 -0.59 -14.14 5.34
CA CYS A 56 0.87 -14.26 5.24
C CYS A 56 1.59 -14.14 6.60
N GLY A 57 0.85 -13.93 7.70
CA GLY A 57 1.41 -13.80 9.05
C GLY A 57 2.21 -12.52 9.26
N ASN A 58 2.16 -11.59 8.31
CA ASN A 58 2.86 -10.32 8.39
C ASN A 58 1.91 -9.25 8.93
N MET A 59 2.25 -8.64 10.07
CA MET A 59 1.47 -7.55 10.66
C MET A 59 1.69 -6.21 9.97
N PHE A 60 2.48 -6.15 8.89
CA PHE A 60 2.78 -4.92 8.18
C PHE A 60 2.39 -4.99 6.70
N ILE A 61 1.81 -3.91 6.20
CA ILE A 61 1.65 -3.64 4.77
C ILE A 61 2.68 -2.59 4.36
N SER A 62 3.39 -2.88 3.27
CA SER A 62 4.23 -1.91 2.60
C SER A 62 3.47 -1.21 1.49
N LEU A 63 3.35 0.11 1.60
CA LEU A 63 2.75 0.98 0.59
C LEU A 63 3.84 1.82 -0.08
N HIS A 64 3.61 2.13 -1.35
CA HIS A 64 4.46 2.99 -2.17
C HIS A 64 3.68 4.21 -2.65
N ASP A 65 4.38 5.30 -2.98
CA ASP A 65 3.79 6.55 -3.49
C ASP A 65 2.60 7.00 -2.62
N CYS A 66 2.89 7.21 -1.33
CA CYS A 66 1.88 7.42 -0.31
C CYS A 66 1.61 8.91 -0.06
N THR A 67 0.34 9.26 0.01
CA THR A 67 -0.11 10.55 0.55
C THR A 67 -0.69 10.33 1.93
N ILE A 68 -0.07 10.90 2.96
CA ILE A 68 -0.47 10.78 4.36
C ILE A 68 -1.10 12.08 4.82
N MET A 69 -2.32 11.98 5.35
CA MET A 69 -3.07 13.11 5.89
C MET A 69 -3.36 12.88 7.37
N ASN A 70 -3.09 13.90 8.19
CA ASN A 70 -3.49 13.90 9.58
C ASN A 70 -4.92 14.47 9.73
N LYS A 71 -5.81 13.70 10.37
CA LYS A 71 -7.21 14.07 10.58
C LYS A 71 -7.41 15.26 11.51
N THR A 72 -6.47 15.49 12.43
CA THR A 72 -6.57 16.55 13.44
C THR A 72 -5.81 17.82 13.07
N SER A 73 -5.10 17.82 11.94
CA SER A 73 -4.34 18.98 11.50
C SER A 73 -5.26 20.10 11.03
N VAL A 74 -5.16 21.27 11.67
CA VAL A 74 -5.87 22.49 11.26
C VAL A 74 -5.33 23.02 9.92
N GLU A 75 -4.04 22.81 9.68
CA GLU A 75 -3.38 23.11 8.40
C GLU A 75 -3.43 21.86 7.53
N PHE A 76 -4.30 21.87 6.52
CA PHE A 76 -4.59 20.72 5.67
C PHE A 76 -3.44 20.43 4.69
N LYS A 77 -2.28 20.01 5.20
CA LYS A 77 -1.09 19.72 4.38
C LYS A 77 -0.84 18.21 4.31
N PRO A 78 -1.15 17.55 3.17
CA PRO A 78 -0.76 16.18 2.95
C PRO A 78 0.76 16.05 2.85
N GLU A 79 1.30 14.97 3.40
CA GLU A 79 2.70 14.58 3.28
C GLU A 79 2.83 13.48 2.22
N GLU A 80 3.68 13.70 1.21
CA GLU A 80 3.99 12.71 0.19
C GLU A 80 5.23 11.91 0.62
N VAL A 81 5.13 10.59 0.61
CA VAL A 81 6.15 9.66 1.08
C VAL A 81 6.30 8.51 0.08
N ASP A 82 7.52 8.27 -0.41
CA ASP A 82 7.77 7.22 -1.41
C ASP A 82 7.45 5.82 -0.91
N TYR A 83 7.64 5.58 0.40
CA TYR A 83 7.45 4.27 1.02
C TYR A 83 6.94 4.37 2.46
N TYR A 84 5.87 3.63 2.79
CA TYR A 84 5.27 3.63 4.11
C TYR A 84 4.88 2.22 4.56
N ASN A 85 5.42 1.79 5.70
CA ASN A 85 5.05 0.52 6.33
C ASN A 85 4.00 0.76 7.42
N ILE A 86 2.80 0.24 7.22
CA ILE A 86 1.70 0.36 8.18
C ILE A 86 1.49 -0.93 8.96
N ASN A 87 1.39 -0.80 10.28
CA ASN A 87 1.01 -1.91 11.16
C ASN A 87 -0.51 -2.14 11.07
N LEU A 88 -0.93 -3.37 10.78
CA LEU A 88 -2.33 -3.75 10.66
C LEU A 88 -3.13 -3.58 11.95
N ASN A 89 -2.49 -3.63 13.13
CA ASN A 89 -3.16 -3.47 14.42
C ASN A 89 -3.74 -2.06 14.63
N ILE A 90 -3.25 -1.05 13.89
CA ILE A 90 -3.75 0.33 13.98
C ILE A 90 -4.69 0.69 12.81
N VAL A 91 -4.93 -0.26 11.90
CA VAL A 91 -5.80 -0.05 10.74
C VAL A 91 -7.26 -0.20 11.18
N HIS A 92 -8.04 0.85 11.00
CA HIS A 92 -9.48 0.84 11.24
C HIS A 92 -10.25 0.42 9.98
N SER A 93 -9.80 0.86 8.81
CA SER A 93 -10.38 0.42 7.53
C SER A 93 -9.35 0.48 6.40
N CYS A 94 -9.56 -0.36 5.39
CA CYS A 94 -8.81 -0.39 4.14
C CYS A 94 -9.80 -0.51 2.98
N GLN A 95 -9.69 0.37 1.98
CA GLN A 95 -10.56 0.40 0.81
C GLN A 95 -9.74 0.48 -0.46
N ILE A 96 -10.04 -0.36 -1.44
CA ILE A 96 -9.48 -0.22 -2.78
C ILE A 96 -10.14 0.99 -3.46
N MET A 97 -9.31 1.93 -3.89
CA MET A 97 -9.73 3.07 -4.69
C MET A 97 -9.78 2.66 -6.17
N LYS A 98 -10.85 3.07 -6.85
CA LYS A 98 -10.89 3.01 -8.30
C LYS A 98 -10.00 4.13 -8.81
N ASP A 99 -9.07 3.84 -9.73
CA ASP A 99 -8.43 4.90 -10.50
C ASP A 99 -9.54 5.66 -11.22
N GLU A 100 -9.66 6.95 -10.91
CA GLU A 100 -10.44 7.88 -11.71
C GLU A 100 -9.64 8.08 -13.01
N VAL A 101 -10.10 7.41 -14.07
CA VAL A 101 -9.62 7.62 -15.45
C VAL A 101 -10.16 8.93 -15.98
#